data_AF-L0HGY0-F1
#
_entry.id   AF-L0HGY0-F1
#
_cell.length_a   1.000
_cell.length_b   1.000
_cell.length_c   1.000
_cell.angle_alpha   90.00
_cell.angle_beta   90.00
_cell.angle_gamma   90.00
#
_symmetry.space_group_name_H-M   'P 1'
#
loop_
_entity.id
_entity.type
_entity.pdbx_description
1 polymer ?
#
loop_
_entity_poly.entity_id
_entity_poly.type
_entity_poly.pdbx_seq_one_letter_code
_entity_poly.pdbx_strand_id
1 'polypeptide(L)' 'MPTSKKQLVKLNKAKKEKAEELAKQAAAGSKEAQKKLKKLEKKIK' A
#
# COMPACT_ATOMS: atom_id res chain seq x y z
N MET A 1 -6.10 20.40 -3.15
CA MET A 1 -4.70 20.72 -3.48
C MET A 1 -4.23 19.81 -4.61
N PRO A 2 -4.01 20.33 -5.84
CA PRO A 2 -3.43 19.52 -6.90
C PRO A 2 -2.00 19.15 -6.50
N THR A 3 -1.72 17.84 -6.38
CA THR A 3 -0.38 17.36 -6.08
C THR A 3 0.45 17.34 -7.35
N SER A 4 1.65 17.91 -7.31
CA SER A 4 2.57 17.92 -8.45
C SER A 4 2.93 16.49 -8.89
N LYS A 5 3.28 16.27 -10.16
CA LYS A 5 3.73 14.94 -10.66
C LYS A 5 4.84 14.33 -9.79
N LYS A 6 5.79 15.14 -9.31
CA LYS A 6 6.86 14.71 -8.39
C LYS A 6 6.32 14.24 -7.05
N GLN A 7 5.30 14.90 -6.50
CA GLN A 7 4.62 14.46 -5.27
C GLN A 7 3.83 13.17 -5.48
N LEU A 8 3.13 13.02 -6.61
CA LEU A 8 2.44 11.78 -6.97
C LEU A 8 3.40 10.58 -7.03
N VAL A 9 4.58 10.76 -7.64
CA VAL A 9 5.61 9.71 -7.69
C VAL A 9 6.08 9.31 -6.28
N LYS A 10 6.33 10.29 -5.39
CA LYS A 10 6.70 10.01 -3.99
C LYS A 10 5.59 9.28 -3.24
N LEU A 11 4.34 9.72 -3.40
CA LEU A 11 3.18 9.07 -2.77
C LEU A 11 2.96 7.65 -3.28
N ASN A 12 3.16 7.40 -4.57
CA ASN A 12 3.04 6.07 -5.15
C ASN A 12 4.15 5.13 -4.67
N LYS A 13 5.39 5.63 -4.49
CA LYS A 13 6.46 4.85 -3.85
C LYS A 13 6.11 4.49 -2.41
N ALA A 14 5.70 5.47 -1.61
CA ALA A 14 5.29 5.23 -0.22
C ALA A 14 4.09 4.26 -0.10
N LYS A 15 3.16 4.29 -1.06
CA LYS A 15 2.06 3.31 -1.13
C LYS A 15 2.55 1.90 -1.46
N LYS A 16 3.52 1.77 -2.37
CA LYS A 16 4.14 0.48 -2.71
C LYS A 16 4.92 -0.10 -1.54
N GLU A 17 5.76 0.69 -0.87
CA GLU A 17 6.52 0.25 0.31
C GLU A 17 5.59 -0.22 1.43
N LYS A 18 4.52 0.52 1.74
CA LYS A 18 3.50 0.10 2.71
C LYS A 18 2.76 -1.17 2.27
N ALA A 19 2.50 -1.34 0.98
CA ALA A 19 1.89 -2.55 0.46
C ALA A 19 2.85 -3.75 0.58
N GLU A 20 4.14 -3.57 0.33
CA GLU A 20 5.17 -4.61 0.51
C GLU A 20 5.37 -4.97 1.97
N GLU A 21 5.37 -4.01 2.90
CA GLU A 21 5.43 -4.30 4.34
C GLU A 21 4.19 -5.07 4.81
N LEU A 22 2.99 -4.64 4.39
CA LEU A 22 1.76 -5.38 4.67
C LEU A 22 1.76 -6.75 4.01
N ALA A 23 2.40 -6.93 2.85
CA ALA A 23 2.56 -8.22 2.18
C ALA A 23 3.48 -9.14 2.97
N LYS A 24 4.61 -8.62 3.45
CA LYS A 24 5.54 -9.38 4.31
C LYS A 24 4.87 -9.78 5.62
N GLN A 25 4.13 -8.88 6.26
CA GLN A 25 3.37 -9.19 7.48
C GLN A 25 2.23 -10.18 7.22
N ALA A 26 1.54 -10.08 6.08
CA ALA A 26 0.51 -11.03 5.69
C ALA A 26 1.09 -12.42 5.41
N ALA A 27 2.25 -12.49 4.74
CA ALA A 27 2.99 -13.73 4.49
C ALA A 27 3.52 -14.35 5.79
N ALA A 28 3.86 -13.53 6.79
CA ALA A 28 4.21 -13.98 8.13
C ALA A 28 3.00 -14.47 8.97
N GLY A 29 1.80 -14.56 8.38
CA GLY A 29 0.61 -15.10 9.04
C GLY A 29 -0.29 -14.05 9.72
N SER A 30 0.00 -12.75 9.60
CA SER A 30 -0.87 -11.70 10.15
C SER A 30 -2.14 -11.54 9.31
N LYS A 31 -3.25 -12.09 9.81
CA LYS A 31 -4.60 -11.96 9.21
C LYS A 31 -5.04 -10.49 9.10
N GLU A 32 -4.58 -9.62 9.99
CA GLU A 32 -4.88 -8.18 9.91
C GLU A 32 -4.15 -7.51 8.76
N ALA A 33 -2.87 -7.82 8.56
CA ALA A 33 -2.09 -7.28 7.46
C ALA A 33 -2.69 -7.74 6.12
N GLN A 34 -3.12 -9.00 6.02
CA GLN A 34 -3.79 -9.53 4.83
C GLN A 34 -5.12 -8.81 4.52
N LYS A 35 -5.94 -8.52 5.55
CA LYS A 35 -7.17 -7.72 5.39
C LYS A 35 -6.87 -6.29 4.94
N LYS A 36 -5.84 -5.66 5.51
CA LYS A 36 -5.39 -4.30 5.14
C LYS A 36 -4.88 -4.26 3.70
N LEU A 37 -4.11 -5.27 3.28
CA LEU A 37 -3.62 -5.42 1.91
C LEU A 37 -4.76 -5.56 0.90
N LYS A 38 -5.70 -6.49 1.14
CA LYS A 38 -6.89 -6.65 0.28
C LYS A 38 -7.72 -5.37 0.17
N LYS A 39 -7.86 -4.60 1.26
CA LYS A 39 -8.57 -3.31 1.23
C LYS A 39 -7.80 -2.25 0.42
N LEU A 40 -6.47 -2.25 0.48
CA LEU A 40 -5.63 -1.35 -0.31
C LEU A 40 -5.69 -1.70 -1.79
N GLU A 41 -5.56 -2.97 -2.16
CA GLU A 41 -5.69 -3.44 -3.54
C GLU A 41 -7.05 -3.06 -4.15
N LYS A 42 -8.15 -3.26 -3.41
CA LYS A 42 -9.50 -2.87 -3.84
C LYS A 42 -9.71 -1.37 -4.02
N LYS A 43 -8.90 -0.51 -3.38
CA LYS A 43 -8.98 0.95 -3.54
C LYS A 43 -8.09 1.46 -4.68
N ILE A 44 -7.15 0.63 -5.15
CA ILE A 44 -6.24 0.94 -6.25
C ILE A 44 -6.79 0.40 -7.58
N LYS A 45 -7.58 -0.69 -7.53
CA LYS A 45 -8.37 -1.21 -8.66
C LYS A 45 -9.58 -0.32 -8.93
#